data_AF-A0A2M7DN52-F1
#
_entry.id   AF-A0A2M7DN52-F1
#
_cell.length_a   1.000
_cell.length_b   1.000
_cell.length_c   1.000
_cell.angle_alpha   90.00
_cell.angle_beta   90.00
_cell.angle_gamma   90.00
#
_symmetry.space_group_name_H-M   'P 1'
#
loop_
_entity.id
_entity.type
_entity.pdbx_description
1 polymer ?
#
loop_
_entity_poly.entity_id
_entity_poly.type
_entity_poly.pdbx_seq_one_letter_code
_entity_poly.pdbx_strand_id
1 'polypeptide(L)'
;MPKERQKNLKKALKPVLLLAFVLAVLIMPIKEKTAEAEINPLYNFTGKVTNTDGSNVADGVYDLSFGLYPAATSSSAVWSESVVATTTFSAVISAVDDSPADTIIYTYTGEAATTTLRAGQYLYNASTSQAALISSFDLSAKTITVA
;
A
#
# COMPACT_ATOMS: atom_id res chain seq x y z
N MET A 1 31.56 54.73 43.21
CA MET A 1 30.33 54.83 42.39
C MET A 1 29.14 55.08 43.32
N PRO A 2 28.25 56.07 43.07
CA PRO A 2 27.22 56.48 44.04
C PRO A 2 26.18 55.37 44.29
N LYS A 3 25.83 55.11 45.56
CA LYS A 3 24.87 54.04 45.97
C LYS A 3 23.47 54.20 45.35
N GLU A 4 23.05 55.44 45.09
CA GLU A 4 21.82 55.81 44.37
C GLU A 4 21.78 55.26 42.93
N ARG A 5 22.90 55.34 42.19
CA ARG A 5 23.00 54.80 40.82
C ARG A 5 22.86 53.27 40.78
N GLN A 6 23.38 52.57 41.79
CA GLN A 6 23.30 51.11 41.89
C GLN A 6 21.85 50.61 42.12
N LYS A 7 21.03 51.36 42.87
CA LYS A 7 19.63 51.02 43.15
C LYS A 7 18.74 51.17 41.92
N ASN A 8 18.91 52.27 41.18
CA ASN A 8 18.15 52.54 39.96
C ASN A 8 18.56 51.60 38.80
N LEU A 9 19.83 51.22 38.73
CA LEU A 9 20.33 50.23 37.76
C LEU A 9 19.71 48.85 37.99
N LYS A 10 19.63 48.38 39.25
CA LYS A 10 19.00 47.08 39.59
C LYS A 10 17.49 47.08 39.34
N LYS A 11 16.82 48.24 39.45
CA LYS A 11 15.38 48.40 39.19
C LYS A 11 15.06 48.36 37.70
N ALA A 12 15.94 48.92 36.86
CA ALA A 12 15.82 48.89 35.40
C ALA A 12 16.31 47.57 34.77
N LEU A 13 17.16 46.80 35.46
CA LEU A 13 17.70 45.54 34.94
C LEU A 13 16.62 44.47 34.70
N LYS A 14 15.63 44.34 35.59
CA LYS A 14 14.56 43.33 35.49
C LYS A 14 13.70 43.46 34.21
N PRO A 15 13.13 44.64 33.87
CA PRO A 15 12.33 44.77 32.65
C PRO A 15 13.18 44.62 31.39
N VAL A 16 14.45 45.04 31.41
CA VAL A 16 15.38 44.84 30.28
C VAL A 16 15.67 43.35 30.08
N LEU A 17 15.88 42.60 31.15
CA LEU A 17 16.10 41.15 31.08
C LEU A 17 14.87 40.43 30.54
N LEU A 18 13.67 40.85 30.98
CA LEU A 18 12.40 40.29 30.52
C LEU A 18 12.20 40.54 29.02
N LEU A 19 12.46 41.78 28.57
CA LEU A 19 12.35 42.14 27.16
C LEU A 19 13.37 41.37 26.30
N ALA A 20 14.61 41.25 26.77
CA ALA A 20 15.63 40.46 26.08
C ALA A 20 15.25 38.98 25.99
N PHE A 21 14.64 38.42 27.04
CA PHE A 21 14.15 37.04 27.04
C PHE A 21 13.00 36.84 26.03
N VAL A 22 12.04 37.77 25.98
CA VAL A 22 10.93 37.71 25.01
C VAL A 22 11.45 37.80 23.57
N LEU A 23 12.38 38.70 23.29
CA LEU A 23 13.01 38.78 21.97
C LEU A 23 13.78 37.49 21.63
N ALA A 24 14.51 36.90 22.59
CA ALA A 24 15.24 35.66 22.35
C ALA A 24 14.31 34.49 21.99
N VAL A 25 13.13 34.40 22.61
CA VAL A 25 12.12 33.38 22.28
C VAL A 25 11.51 33.61 20.90
N LEU A 26 11.26 34.87 20.51
CA LEU A 26 10.68 35.22 19.21
C LEU A 26 11.61 34.92 18.02
N ILE A 27 12.92 34.94 18.23
CA ILE A 27 13.92 34.72 17.16
C ILE A 27 14.39 33.25 17.15
N MET A 28 13.88 32.38 18.04
CA MET A 28 14.24 30.96 18.00
C MET A 28 13.72 30.34 16.70
N PRO A 29 14.60 29.75 15.86
CA PRO A 29 14.17 29.05 14.67
C PRO A 29 13.36 27.83 15.11
N ILE A 30 12.06 27.83 14.78
CA ILE A 30 11.21 26.66 14.91
C ILE A 30 11.75 25.68 13.86
N LYS A 31 12.41 24.61 14.31
CA LYS A 31 12.77 23.52 13.42
C LYS A 31 11.48 22.92 12.88
N GLU A 32 11.16 23.21 11.63
CA GLU A 32 10.08 22.53 10.92
C GLU A 32 10.43 21.06 10.88
N LYS A 33 9.71 20.24 11.66
CA LYS A 33 9.71 18.80 11.42
C LYS A 33 8.88 18.59 10.16
N THR A 34 9.54 18.22 9.08
CA THR A 34 8.88 17.67 7.91
C THR A 34 8.07 16.46 8.36
N ALA A 35 6.76 16.50 8.13
CA ALA A 35 5.91 15.34 8.29
C ALA A 35 6.27 14.36 7.16
N GLU A 36 7.17 13.43 7.46
CA GLU A 36 7.43 12.30 6.58
C GLU A 36 6.25 11.34 6.70
N ALA A 37 5.69 10.94 5.57
CA ALA A 37 4.66 9.90 5.54
C ALA A 37 5.31 8.56 5.90
N GLU A 38 5.45 8.29 7.20
CA GLU A 38 5.94 7.03 7.70
C GLU A 38 4.85 5.97 7.51
N ILE A 39 5.17 4.92 6.76
CA ILE A 39 4.29 3.76 6.61
C ILE A 39 4.18 3.11 7.98
N ASN A 40 2.99 3.16 8.58
CA ASN A 40 2.75 2.52 9.88
C ASN A 40 3.04 1.02 9.77
N PRO A 41 4.08 0.49 10.43
CA PRO A 41 4.50 -0.90 10.27
C PRO A 41 3.49 -1.91 10.85
N LEU A 42 2.48 -1.42 11.59
CA LEU A 42 1.39 -2.25 12.11
C LEU A 42 0.30 -2.52 11.05
N TYR A 43 0.33 -1.80 9.92
CA TYR A 43 -0.57 -2.04 8.80
C TYR A 43 0.26 -2.46 7.59
N ASN A 44 -0.01 -3.66 7.06
CA ASN A 44 0.48 -4.05 5.75
C ASN A 44 -0.18 -3.16 4.69
N PHE A 45 0.41 -1.99 4.44
CA PHE A 45 -0.03 -1.10 3.37
C PHE A 45 0.72 -1.46 2.11
N THR A 46 0.13 -2.33 1.29
CA THR A 46 0.76 -2.92 0.09
C THR A 46 0.80 -1.96 -1.12
N GLY A 47 0.39 -0.70 -0.93
CA GLY A 47 0.33 0.33 -1.97
C GLY A 47 -1.10 0.75 -2.31
N LYS A 48 -1.22 1.90 -3.01
CA LYS A 48 -2.49 2.44 -3.50
C LYS A 48 -2.26 2.99 -4.91
N VAL A 49 -3.17 2.72 -5.84
CA VAL A 49 -3.11 3.26 -7.19
C VAL A 49 -3.77 4.65 -7.19
N THR A 50 -3.05 5.64 -7.70
CA THR A 50 -3.53 7.02 -7.84
C THR A 50 -3.42 7.47 -9.29
N ASN A 51 -4.28 8.41 -9.68
CA ASN A 51 -4.13 9.15 -10.92
C ASN A 51 -2.86 10.03 -10.87
N THR A 52 -2.48 10.59 -12.01
CA THR A 52 -1.30 11.49 -12.11
C THR A 52 -1.41 12.74 -11.25
N ASP A 53 -2.62 13.14 -10.87
CA ASP A 53 -2.90 14.27 -9.99
C ASP A 53 -2.91 13.90 -8.49
N GLY A 54 -2.64 12.63 -8.14
CA GLY A 54 -2.62 12.12 -6.77
C GLY A 54 -3.99 11.73 -6.21
N SER A 55 -5.08 11.90 -6.98
CA SER A 55 -6.41 11.41 -6.58
C SER A 55 -6.49 9.87 -6.66
N ASN A 56 -7.42 9.28 -5.90
CA ASN A 56 -7.60 7.83 -5.93
C ASN A 56 -8.20 7.37 -7.26
N VAL A 57 -7.73 6.25 -7.80
CA VAL A 57 -8.40 5.56 -8.90
C VAL A 57 -9.75 5.01 -8.39
N ALA A 58 -10.81 5.20 -9.17
CA ALA A 58 -12.15 4.72 -8.82
C ALA A 58 -12.27 3.20 -9.05
N ASP A 59 -13.23 2.55 -8.39
CA ASP A 59 -13.48 1.12 -8.58
C ASP A 59 -13.89 0.80 -10.02
N GLY A 60 -13.33 -0.28 -10.58
CA GLY A 60 -13.55 -0.68 -11.96
C GLY A 60 -12.69 -1.86 -12.39
N VAL A 61 -12.90 -2.33 -13.62
CA VAL A 61 -12.04 -3.34 -14.24
C VAL A 61 -10.88 -2.63 -14.92
N TYR A 62 -9.66 -3.00 -14.54
CA TYR A 62 -8.44 -2.40 -15.08
C TYR A 62 -7.46 -3.49 -15.51
N ASP A 63 -6.78 -3.21 -16.62
CA ASP A 63 -5.56 -3.91 -17.01
C ASP A 63 -4.39 -3.26 -16.26
N LEU A 64 -3.60 -4.06 -15.56
CA LEU A 64 -2.41 -3.61 -14.83
C LEU A 64 -1.15 -4.00 -15.60
N SER A 65 -0.16 -3.12 -15.64
CA SER A 65 1.16 -3.43 -16.16
C SER A 65 2.22 -3.02 -15.16
N PHE A 66 3.03 -3.99 -14.75
CA PHE A 66 4.16 -3.84 -13.85
C PHE A 66 5.44 -3.79 -14.68
N GLY A 67 6.39 -2.94 -14.29
CA GLY A 67 7.68 -2.82 -14.93
C GLY A 67 8.77 -2.53 -13.90
N LEU A 68 9.84 -3.32 -13.91
CA LEU A 68 11.05 -3.06 -13.14
C LEU A 68 12.06 -2.37 -14.05
N TYR A 69 12.48 -1.16 -13.70
CA TYR A 69 13.46 -0.38 -14.46
C TYR A 69 14.79 -0.33 -13.71
N PRO A 70 15.93 -0.38 -14.42
CA PRO A 70 17.24 -0.35 -13.78
C PRO A 70 17.59 1.05 -13.22
N ALA A 71 16.90 2.09 -13.69
CA ALA A 71 17.05 3.47 -13.25
C ALA A 71 15.76 4.28 -13.50
N ALA A 72 15.57 5.37 -12.76
CA ALA A 72 14.35 6.20 -12.81
C ALA A 72 14.09 6.85 -14.18
N THR A 73 15.13 7.06 -14.99
CA THR A 73 15.04 7.67 -16.33
C THR A 73 15.14 6.64 -17.46
N SER A 74 15.20 5.35 -17.13
CA SER A 74 15.27 4.31 -18.16
C SER A 74 13.93 4.24 -18.91
N SER A 75 14.01 4.14 -20.24
CA SER A 75 12.85 3.90 -21.10
C SER A 75 12.58 2.41 -21.32
N SER A 76 13.45 1.52 -20.84
CA SER A 76 13.33 0.07 -21.00
C SER A 76 13.31 -0.63 -19.65
N ALA A 77 12.30 -1.47 -19.45
CA ALA A 77 12.17 -2.30 -18.26
C ALA A 77 13.06 -3.55 -18.38
N VAL A 78 13.71 -3.96 -17.30
CA VAL A 78 14.44 -5.24 -17.19
C VAL A 78 13.49 -6.42 -16.94
N TRP A 79 12.29 -6.12 -16.44
CA TRP A 79 11.21 -7.08 -16.27
C TRP A 79 9.88 -6.36 -16.43
N SER A 80 8.89 -7.02 -17.02
CA SER A 80 7.53 -6.50 -17.09
C SER A 80 6.52 -7.63 -17.02
N GLU A 81 5.38 -7.35 -16.41
CA GLU A 81 4.23 -8.25 -16.36
C GLU A 81 2.98 -7.44 -16.64
N SER A 82 2.13 -7.95 -17.54
CA SER A 82 0.81 -7.37 -17.78
C SER A 82 -0.24 -8.34 -17.25
N VAL A 83 -1.06 -7.85 -16.31
CA VAL A 83 -2.23 -8.53 -15.81
C VAL A 83 -3.42 -7.90 -16.50
N VAL A 84 -3.84 -8.53 -17.60
CA VAL A 84 -5.02 -8.12 -18.35
C VAL A 84 -6.16 -9.08 -18.11
N ALA A 85 -7.40 -8.61 -18.20
CA ALA A 85 -8.58 -9.46 -17.98
C ALA A 85 -8.61 -10.69 -18.90
N THR A 86 -7.97 -10.63 -20.07
CA THR A 86 -7.86 -11.74 -21.03
C THR A 86 -6.81 -12.79 -20.67
N THR A 87 -5.88 -12.49 -19.76
CA THR A 87 -4.83 -13.41 -19.29
C THR A 87 -5.12 -13.96 -17.89
N THR A 88 -6.12 -13.43 -17.18
CA THR A 88 -6.51 -13.93 -15.87
C THR A 88 -7.51 -15.08 -16.02
N PHE A 89 -7.20 -16.22 -15.40
CA PHE A 89 -8.15 -17.32 -15.36
C PHE A 89 -9.47 -16.89 -14.72
N SER A 90 -10.58 -17.20 -15.37
CA SER A 90 -11.93 -17.04 -14.80
C SER A 90 -12.82 -18.17 -15.27
N ALA A 91 -13.76 -18.57 -14.41
CA ALA A 91 -14.75 -19.59 -14.71
C ALA A 91 -15.93 -19.47 -13.73
N VAL A 92 -17.02 -20.18 -14.03
CA VAL A 92 -18.17 -20.33 -13.15
C VAL A 92 -18.04 -21.66 -12.40
N ILE A 93 -18.11 -21.61 -11.07
CA ILE A 93 -18.16 -22.82 -10.23
C ILE A 93 -19.52 -23.50 -10.46
N SER A 94 -19.51 -24.73 -10.98
CA SER A 94 -20.71 -25.51 -11.29
C SER A 94 -21.01 -26.59 -10.25
N ALA A 95 -19.99 -27.05 -9.52
CA ALA A 95 -20.14 -27.98 -8.40
C ALA A 95 -19.00 -27.82 -7.41
N VAL A 96 -19.27 -28.18 -6.15
CA VAL A 96 -18.31 -28.19 -5.05
C VAL A 96 -18.35 -29.57 -4.40
N ASP A 97 -17.19 -30.19 -4.22
CA ASP A 97 -17.01 -31.42 -3.46
C ASP A 97 -16.09 -31.15 -2.27
N ASP A 98 -16.62 -31.36 -1.07
CA ASP A 98 -15.98 -31.20 0.23
C ASP A 98 -15.87 -32.53 0.99
N SER A 99 -16.08 -33.65 0.30
CA SER A 99 -15.99 -34.99 0.91
C SER A 99 -14.57 -35.40 1.36
N PRO A 100 -13.46 -34.94 0.73
CA PRO A 100 -12.12 -35.14 1.28
C PRO A 100 -11.86 -34.24 2.49
N ALA A 101 -11.26 -34.79 3.54
CA ALA A 101 -10.86 -33.98 4.70
C ALA A 101 -9.85 -32.89 4.30
N ASP A 102 -10.07 -31.67 4.77
CA ASP A 102 -9.19 -30.49 4.60
C ASP A 102 -8.90 -30.09 3.14
N THR A 103 -9.77 -30.44 2.20
CA THR A 103 -9.59 -30.06 0.79
C THR A 103 -10.95 -29.85 0.12
N ILE A 104 -11.05 -28.81 -0.71
CA ILE A 104 -12.26 -28.53 -1.50
C ILE A 104 -11.91 -28.68 -2.98
N ILE A 105 -12.75 -29.39 -3.72
CA ILE A 105 -12.64 -29.53 -5.17
C ILE A 105 -13.78 -28.73 -5.83
N TYR A 106 -13.40 -27.74 -6.62
CA TYR A 106 -14.31 -26.98 -7.47
C TYR A 106 -14.34 -27.57 -8.87
N THR A 107 -15.53 -27.92 -9.36
CA THR A 107 -15.76 -28.15 -10.80
C THR A 107 -16.20 -26.85 -11.45
N TYR A 108 -15.65 -26.52 -12.61
CA TYR A 108 -15.91 -25.25 -13.27
C TYR A 108 -16.35 -25.39 -14.73
N THR A 109 -17.02 -24.35 -15.23
CA THR A 109 -17.47 -24.22 -16.63
C THR A 109 -17.31 -22.77 -17.11
N GLY A 110 -17.45 -22.54 -18.42
CA GLY A 110 -17.36 -21.19 -18.98
C GLY A 110 -15.96 -20.58 -18.83
N GLU A 111 -14.94 -21.41 -18.97
CA GLU A 111 -13.55 -21.05 -18.67
C GLU A 111 -12.96 -20.04 -19.66
N ALA A 112 -12.13 -19.14 -19.14
CA ALA A 112 -11.22 -18.29 -19.90
C ALA A 112 -9.79 -18.45 -19.37
N ALA A 113 -8.81 -18.28 -20.26
CA ALA A 113 -7.38 -18.26 -19.92
C ALA A 113 -6.87 -19.47 -19.10
N THR A 114 -7.33 -20.69 -19.39
CA THR A 114 -6.89 -21.93 -18.70
C THR A 114 -5.38 -22.16 -18.72
N THR A 115 -4.67 -21.61 -19.71
CA THR A 115 -3.21 -21.71 -19.83
C THR A 115 -2.45 -20.90 -18.77
N THR A 116 -3.12 -20.03 -18.01
CA THR A 116 -2.49 -19.19 -16.97
C THR A 116 -2.65 -19.74 -15.56
N LEU A 117 -3.46 -20.79 -15.39
CA LEU A 117 -3.68 -21.45 -14.11
C LEU A 117 -2.42 -22.19 -13.64
N ARG A 118 -2.03 -21.99 -12.39
CA ARG A 118 -0.86 -22.61 -11.75
C ARG A 118 -1.18 -22.97 -10.31
N ALA A 119 -0.61 -24.08 -9.82
CA ALA A 119 -0.62 -24.36 -8.39
C ALA A 119 0.17 -23.28 -7.65
N GLY A 120 -0.31 -22.91 -6.45
CA GLY A 120 0.22 -21.80 -5.65
C GLY A 120 -0.40 -20.44 -5.96
N GLN A 121 -1.29 -20.33 -6.96
CA GLN A 121 -2.09 -19.12 -7.17
C GLN A 121 -3.28 -19.09 -6.21
N TYR A 122 -3.72 -17.89 -5.82
CA TYR A 122 -4.99 -17.72 -5.11
C TYR A 122 -6.14 -17.64 -6.11
N LEU A 123 -7.15 -18.49 -5.92
CA LEU A 123 -8.43 -18.40 -6.59
C LEU A 123 -9.36 -17.51 -5.78
N TYR A 124 -9.86 -16.44 -6.39
CA TYR A 124 -10.79 -15.51 -5.75
C TYR A 124 -12.23 -15.79 -6.17
N ASN A 125 -13.11 -15.99 -5.18
CA ASN A 125 -14.54 -16.15 -5.40
C ASN A 125 -15.22 -14.77 -5.37
N ALA A 126 -15.63 -14.29 -6.54
CA ALA A 126 -16.29 -12.99 -6.69
C ALA A 126 -17.63 -12.88 -5.94
N SER A 127 -18.31 -14.00 -5.67
CA SER A 127 -19.61 -14.02 -4.99
C SER A 127 -19.48 -13.97 -3.47
N THR A 128 -18.44 -14.59 -2.91
CA THR A 128 -18.24 -14.70 -1.45
C THR A 128 -17.12 -13.81 -0.93
N SER A 129 -16.36 -13.16 -1.81
CA SER A 129 -15.16 -12.38 -1.48
C SER A 129 -14.09 -13.19 -0.71
N GLN A 130 -14.08 -14.51 -0.91
CA GLN A 130 -13.10 -15.41 -0.30
C GLN A 130 -12.01 -15.76 -1.31
N ALA A 131 -10.79 -15.96 -0.81
CA ALA A 131 -9.67 -16.47 -1.59
C ALA A 131 -9.23 -17.83 -1.04
N ALA A 132 -8.88 -18.76 -1.91
CA ALA A 132 -8.35 -20.07 -1.56
C ALA A 132 -7.10 -20.39 -2.38
N LEU A 133 -6.13 -21.12 -1.82
CA LEU A 133 -4.90 -21.43 -2.52
C LEU A 133 -5.11 -22.65 -3.42
N ILE A 134 -4.76 -22.56 -4.70
CA ILE A 134 -4.80 -23.69 -5.62
C ILE A 134 -3.68 -24.66 -5.25
N SER A 135 -4.04 -25.86 -4.81
CA SER A 135 -3.09 -26.94 -4.52
C SER A 135 -2.81 -27.78 -5.77
N SER A 136 -3.83 -28.01 -6.59
CA SER A 136 -3.72 -28.72 -7.87
C SER A 136 -4.92 -28.43 -8.78
N PHE A 137 -4.84 -28.85 -10.04
CA PHE A 137 -5.91 -28.68 -11.02
C PHE A 137 -5.83 -29.72 -12.12
N ASP A 138 -6.97 -30.03 -12.75
CA ASP A 138 -7.08 -30.88 -13.93
C ASP A 138 -7.89 -30.12 -15.01
N LEU A 139 -7.23 -29.79 -16.11
CA LEU A 139 -7.84 -29.07 -17.23
C LEU A 139 -8.78 -29.94 -18.05
N SER A 140 -8.59 -31.26 -18.06
CA SER A 140 -9.44 -32.21 -18.79
C SER A 140 -10.71 -32.48 -18.00
N ALA A 141 -10.59 -32.70 -16.69
CA ALA A 141 -11.72 -32.89 -15.79
C ALA A 141 -12.42 -31.57 -15.41
N LYS A 142 -11.79 -30.42 -15.71
CA LYS A 142 -12.25 -29.07 -15.32
C LYS A 142 -12.44 -28.93 -13.82
N THR A 143 -11.45 -29.38 -13.06
CA THR A 143 -11.44 -29.29 -11.61
C THR A 143 -10.26 -28.48 -11.09
N ILE A 144 -10.50 -27.77 -9.98
CA ILE A 144 -9.47 -27.07 -9.20
C ILE A 144 -9.60 -27.56 -7.76
N THR A 145 -8.49 -28.04 -7.22
CA THR A 145 -8.39 -28.44 -5.82
C THR A 145 -7.76 -27.29 -5.04
N VAL A 146 -8.40 -26.89 -3.94
CA VAL A 146 -7.91 -25.83 -3.05
C VAL A 146 -7.71 -26.32 -1.63
N ALA A 147 -6.78 -25.69 -0.92
CA ALA A 147 -6.48 -25.89 0.50
C ALA A 147 -6.46 -24.55 1.24
#